data_AF-F6G579-F1
#
_entry.id   AF-F6G579-F1
#
_cell.length_a   1.000
_cell.length_b   1.000
_cell.length_c   1.000
_cell.angle_alpha   90.00
_cell.angle_beta   90.00
_cell.angle_gamma   90.00
#
_symmetry.space_group_name_H-M   'P 1'
#
loop_
_entity.id
_entity.type
_entity.pdbx_description
1 polymer ?
#
loop_
_entity_poly.entity_id
_entity_poly.type
_entity_poly.pdbx_seq_one_letter_code
_entity_poly.pdbx_strand_id
1 'polypeptide(L)'
;MLTIDVEGEFTEPVAGISQFSIMAYVDANPIIGQAEVPAIGAFTAIKPVLQGAISLSSSEFQSLLTMVSAGMLRSCYFAFTKPRYRSALIVTADFNSKTVSELDG
;
A
#
# COMPACT_ATOMS: atom_id res chain seq x y z
N MET A 1 -2.54 -12.18 14.13
CA MET A 1 -2.63 -11.04 13.20
C MET A 1 -2.46 -11.61 11.81
N LEU A 2 -3.43 -11.42 10.91
CA LEU A 2 -3.32 -11.86 9.52
C LEU A 2 -2.62 -10.75 8.73
N THR A 3 -1.66 -11.14 7.88
CA THR A 3 -0.88 -10.23 7.05
C THR A 3 -0.79 -10.78 5.63
N ILE A 4 -0.67 -9.88 4.67
CA ILE A 4 -0.36 -10.18 3.27
C ILE A 4 0.76 -9.24 2.87
N ASP A 5 1.85 -9.80 2.33
CA ASP A 5 2.90 -9.00 1.71
C ASP A 5 2.60 -8.84 0.22
N VAL A 6 2.49 -7.59 -0.21
CA VAL A 6 2.31 -7.21 -1.61
C VAL A 6 3.62 -6.63 -2.11
N GLU A 7 4.20 -7.28 -3.10
CA GLU A 7 5.45 -6.86 -3.74
C GLU A 7 5.20 -6.48 -5.19
N GLY A 8 5.99 -5.54 -5.68
CA GLY A 8 5.89 -5.10 -7.07
C GLY A 8 6.85 -3.98 -7.40
N GLU A 9 6.62 -3.36 -8.55
CA GLU A 9 7.39 -2.21 -9.02
C GLU A 9 6.46 -1.04 -9.31
N PHE A 10 6.82 0.14 -8.79
CA PHE A 10 6.17 1.39 -9.18
C PHE A 10 6.51 1.74 -10.61
N THR A 11 5.53 2.33 -11.30
CA THR A 11 5.72 2.93 -12.63
C THR A 11 6.65 4.14 -12.59
N GLU A 12 6.67 4.87 -11.47
CA GLU A 12 7.55 6.00 -11.22
C GLU A 12 8.48 5.73 -10.02
N PRO A 13 9.81 5.82 -10.16
CA PRO A 13 10.72 5.54 -9.06
C PRO A 13 10.61 6.57 -7.92
N VAL A 14 10.55 6.09 -6.68
CA VAL A 14 10.56 6.91 -5.47
C VAL A 14 12.00 7.01 -4.96
N ALA A 15 12.59 8.20 -5.02
CA ALA A 15 13.99 8.42 -4.67
C ALA A 15 14.98 7.47 -5.38
N GLY A 16 14.66 7.11 -6.64
CA GLY A 16 15.45 6.20 -7.47
C GLY A 16 15.19 4.71 -7.22
N ILE A 17 14.17 4.35 -6.45
CA ILE A 17 13.79 2.97 -6.12
C ILE A 17 12.38 2.71 -6.65
N SER A 18 12.24 1.70 -7.52
CA SER A 18 10.94 1.30 -8.08
C SER A 18 10.34 0.10 -7.34
N GLN A 19 11.17 -0.81 -6.84
CA GLN A 19 10.68 -2.00 -6.14
C GLN A 19 10.10 -1.63 -4.77
N PHE A 20 8.97 -2.24 -4.43
CA PHE A 20 8.34 -2.08 -3.12
C PHE A 20 7.93 -3.42 -2.51
N SER A 21 7.75 -3.39 -1.18
CA SER A 21 7.15 -4.46 -0.40
C SER A 21 6.28 -3.83 0.68
N ILE A 22 4.97 -4.07 0.60
CA ILE A 22 3.96 -3.53 1.52
C ILE A 22 3.31 -4.67 2.29
N MET A 23 3.48 -4.65 3.61
CA MET A 23 2.74 -5.52 4.51
C MET A 23 1.36 -4.91 4.78
N ALA A 24 0.32 -5.51 4.22
CA ALA A 24 -1.06 -5.20 4.57
C ALA A 24 -1.49 -6.07 5.76
N TYR A 25 -2.12 -5.48 6.78
CA TYR A 25 -2.65 -6.21 7.93
C TYR A 25 -4.03 -5.68 8.32
N VAL A 26 -4.82 -6.53 8.99
CA VAL A 26 -6.12 -6.11 9.52
C VAL A 26 -5.92 -5.35 10.82
N ASP A 27 -6.44 -4.12 10.87
CA ASP A 27 -6.65 -3.39 12.12
C ASP A 27 -8.16 -3.21 12.35
N ALA A 28 -8.64 -3.73 13.48
CA ALA A 28 -10.05 -3.67 13.87
C ALA A 28 -10.44 -2.33 14.51
N ASN A 29 -9.45 -1.51 14.90
CA ASN A 29 -9.65 -0.26 15.60
C ASN A 29 -8.99 0.88 14.82
N PRO A 30 -9.64 1.39 13.75
CA PRO A 30 -9.10 2.55 13.04
C PRO A 30 -8.88 3.70 14.02
N ILE A 31 -7.71 4.33 13.97
CA ILE A 31 -7.40 5.47 14.82
C ILE A 31 -8.29 6.65 14.38
N ILE A 32 -9.35 6.91 15.14
CA ILE A 32 -10.22 8.07 14.97
C ILE A 32 -9.68 9.20 15.86
N GLY A 33 -9.02 10.21 15.28
CA GLY A 33 -8.43 11.31 16.04
C GLY A 33 -7.70 12.36 15.18
N GLN A 34 -7.27 13.46 15.82
CA GLN A 34 -6.58 14.61 15.20
C GLN A 34 -5.13 14.29 14.78
N ALA A 35 -4.92 13.25 13.98
CA ALA A 35 -3.67 13.16 13.24
C ALA A 35 -3.65 14.29 12.20
N GLU A 36 -2.55 15.05 12.13
CA GLU A 36 -2.40 16.13 11.14
C GLU A 36 -2.55 15.62 9.70
N VAL A 37 -2.25 14.33 9.47
CA VAL A 37 -2.52 13.59 8.24
C VAL A 37 -3.19 12.26 8.60
N PRO A 38 -4.40 11.95 8.09
CA PRO A 38 -5.00 10.63 8.26
C PRO A 38 -4.22 9.62 7.40
N ALA A 39 -3.28 8.92 8.02
CA ALA A 39 -2.46 7.91 7.35
C ALA A 39 -2.99 6.51 7.68
N ILE A 40 -3.07 5.67 6.65
CA ILE A 40 -3.37 4.24 6.79
C ILE A 40 -2.11 3.40 6.97
N GLY A 41 -0.93 4.02 6.92
CA GLY A 41 0.33 3.31 6.98
C GLY A 41 1.54 4.21 6.78
N ALA A 42 2.71 3.60 6.65
CA ALA A 42 3.94 4.31 6.36
C ALA A 42 4.95 3.43 5.64
N PHE A 43 5.76 4.06 4.79
CA PHE A 43 7.04 3.53 4.39
C PHE A 43 8.05 3.71 5.53
N THR A 44 8.68 2.61 5.93
CA THR A 44 9.63 2.52 7.04
C THR A 44 11.09 2.42 6.55
N ALA A 45 11.29 1.98 5.31
CA ALA A 45 12.59 2.00 4.66
C ALA A 45 12.46 2.30 3.16
N ILE A 46 13.47 2.95 2.59
CA ILE A 46 13.51 3.29 1.16
C ILE A 46 14.51 2.43 0.38
N LYS A 47 15.59 1.95 1.01
CA LYS A 47 16.66 1.20 0.32
C LYS A 47 16.89 -0.17 0.98
N PRO A 48 17.15 -1.23 0.19
CA PRO A 48 17.19 -1.25 -1.29
C PRO A 48 15.81 -1.32 -1.95
N VAL A 49 14.76 -1.62 -1.17
CA VAL A 49 13.36 -1.74 -1.58
C VAL A 49 12.53 -0.78 -0.73
N LEU A 50 11.49 -0.18 -1.29
CA LEU A 50 10.56 0.66 -0.55
C LEU A 50 9.67 -0.23 0.34
N GLN A 51 10.01 -0.32 1.62
CA GLN A 51 9.30 -1.15 2.58
C GLN A 51 8.30 -0.33 3.36
N GLY A 52 7.10 -0.85 3.54
CA GLY A 52 6.08 -0.20 4.33
C GLY A 52 5.04 -1.17 4.87
N ALA A 53 4.14 -0.63 5.68
CA ALA A 53 3.00 -1.36 6.20
C ALA A 53 1.76 -0.48 6.12
N ILE A 54 0.62 -1.10 5.84
CA ILE A 54 -0.70 -0.46 5.83
C ILE A 54 -1.68 -1.26 6.70
N SER A 55 -2.48 -0.55 7.48
CA SER A 55 -3.65 -1.09 8.16
C SER A 55 -4.85 -1.00 7.25
N LEU A 56 -5.57 -2.11 7.10
CA LEU A 56 -6.83 -2.20 6.39
C LEU A 56 -7.94 -2.61 7.35
N SER A 57 -9.17 -2.18 7.05
CA SER A 57 -10.35 -2.78 7.68
C SER A 57 -10.46 -4.26 7.30
N SER A 58 -11.27 -5.00 8.05
CA SER A 58 -11.52 -6.43 7.76
C SER A 58 -12.09 -6.66 6.35
N SER A 59 -12.98 -5.78 5.87
CA SER A 59 -13.58 -5.89 4.52
C SER A 59 -12.59 -5.60 3.40
N GLU A 60 -11.75 -4.57 3.56
CA GLU A 60 -10.70 -4.24 2.58
C GLU A 60 -9.68 -5.36 2.49
N PHE A 61 -9.23 -5.87 3.64
CA PHE A 61 -8.27 -6.97 3.69
C PHE A 61 -8.83 -8.25 3.05
N GLN A 62 -10.09 -8.61 3.33
CA GLN A 62 -10.72 -9.78 2.68
C GLN A 62 -10.87 -9.60 1.17
N SER A 63 -11.15 -8.39 0.70
CA SER A 63 -11.22 -8.09 -0.74
C SER A 63 -9.84 -8.27 -1.39
N LEU A 64 -8.78 -7.75 -0.77
CA LEU A 64 -7.40 -7.95 -1.21
C LEU A 64 -7.01 -9.43 -1.21
N LEU A 65 -7.29 -10.15 -0.11
CA LEU A 65 -7.01 -11.58 0.02
C LEU A 65 -7.70 -12.40 -1.08
N THR A 66 -8.95 -12.07 -1.39
CA THR A 66 -9.72 -12.72 -2.44
C THR A 66 -9.08 -12.49 -3.81
N MET A 67 -8.70 -11.25 -4.14
CA MET A 67 -8.02 -10.93 -5.39
C MET A 67 -6.68 -11.64 -5.53
N VAL A 68 -5.87 -11.65 -4.46
CA VAL A 68 -4.56 -12.32 -4.44
C VAL A 68 -4.72 -13.84 -4.59
N SER A 69 -5.62 -14.45 -3.82
CA SER A 69 -5.85 -15.90 -3.85
C SER A 69 -6.38 -16.37 -5.20
N ALA A 70 -7.14 -15.52 -5.90
CA ALA A 70 -7.64 -15.80 -7.24
C ALA A 70 -6.63 -15.46 -8.37
N GLY A 71 -5.43 -14.96 -8.05
CA GLY A 71 -4.45 -14.52 -9.05
C GLY A 71 -4.91 -13.31 -9.87
N MET A 72 -5.84 -12.52 -9.33
CA MET A 72 -6.48 -11.40 -10.01
C MET A 72 -5.87 -10.05 -9.67
N LEU A 73 -4.99 -9.92 -8.68
CA LEU A 73 -4.34 -8.64 -8.39
C LEU A 73 -3.42 -8.24 -9.56
N ARG A 74 -3.76 -7.15 -10.27
CA ARG A 74 -3.04 -6.70 -11.48
C ARG A 74 -2.37 -5.35 -11.32
N SER A 75 -2.89 -4.49 -10.47
CA SER A 75 -2.29 -3.19 -10.19
C SER A 75 -2.57 -2.75 -8.77
N CYS A 76 -1.71 -1.85 -8.28
CA CYS A 76 -1.86 -1.17 -7.01
C CYS A 76 -1.52 0.30 -7.18
N TYR A 77 -2.24 1.15 -6.46
CA TYR A 77 -1.99 2.58 -6.39
C TYR A 77 -1.75 2.97 -4.95
N PHE A 78 -0.73 3.81 -4.71
CA PHE A 78 -0.39 4.29 -3.38
C PHE A 78 -0.23 5.81 -3.42
N ALA A 79 -0.99 6.52 -2.58
CA ALA A 79 -0.78 7.93 -2.32
C ALA A 79 -0.09 8.10 -0.97
N PHE A 80 1.02 8.83 -0.95
CA PHE A 80 1.84 9.01 0.26
C PHE A 80 2.45 10.41 0.32
N THR A 81 2.80 10.85 1.52
CA THR A 81 3.45 12.14 1.74
C THR A 81 4.86 12.16 1.18
N LYS A 82 5.36 13.34 0.82
CA LYS A 82 6.74 13.50 0.33
C LYS A 82 7.72 12.86 1.34
N PRO A 83 8.57 11.89 0.91
CA PRO A 83 9.49 11.23 1.82
C PRO A 83 10.40 12.21 2.57
N ARG A 84 10.46 12.09 3.90
CA ARG A 84 11.39 12.80 4.79
C ARG A 84 12.21 11.77 5.56
N TYR A 85 13.53 11.92 5.58
CA TYR A 85 14.45 11.06 6.34
C TYR A 85 14.25 9.55 6.15
N ARG A 86 13.82 9.11 4.95
CA ARG A 86 13.53 7.71 4.59
C ARG A 86 12.20 7.14 5.10
N SER A 87 11.28 7.99 5.54
CA SER A 87 9.90 7.61 5.84
C SER A 87 8.92 8.49 5.08
N ALA A 88 7.76 7.91 4.73
CA ALA A 88 6.63 8.62 4.16
C ALA A 88 5.34 8.03 4.71
N LEU A 89 4.34 8.86 4.97
CA LEU A 89 3.03 8.40 5.43
C LEU A 89 2.18 8.00 4.23
N ILE A 90 1.62 6.80 4.24
CA ILE A 90 0.70 6.31 3.22
C ILE A 90 -0.71 6.75 3.62
N VAL A 91 -1.36 7.50 2.74
CA VAL A 91 -2.70 8.07 2.97
C VAL A 91 -3.77 7.20 2.30
N THR A 92 -3.46 6.66 1.12
CA THR A 92 -4.37 5.84 0.33
C THR A 92 -3.63 4.66 -0.27
N ALA A 93 -4.29 3.51 -0.32
CA ALA A 93 -3.84 2.34 -1.05
C ALA A 93 -5.07 1.70 -1.74
N ASP A 94 -4.98 1.54 -3.06
CA ASP A 94 -6.01 0.89 -3.87
C ASP A 94 -5.41 -0.32 -4.58
N PHE A 95 -6.15 -1.42 -4.59
CA PHE A 95 -5.74 -2.67 -5.24
C PHE A 95 -6.79 -3.03 -6.29
N ASN A 96 -6.35 -3.37 -7.50
CA ASN A 96 -7.26 -3.56 -8.62
C ASN A 96 -6.96 -4.83 -9.42
N SER A 97 -8.02 -5.40 -9.99
CA SER A 97 -7.92 -6.53 -10.90
C SER A 97 -7.70 -6.14 -12.36
N LYS A 98 -7.72 -4.84 -12.65
CA LYS A 98 -7.38 -4.26 -13.95
C LYS A 98 -5.92 -3.85 -14.01
N THR A 99 -5.34 -3.90 -15.19
CA THR A 99 -4.01 -3.34 -15.48
C THR A 99 -4.06 -1.82 -15.49
N VAL A 100 -2.90 -1.16 -15.36
CA VAL A 100 -2.82 0.31 -15.38
C VAL A 100 -3.41 0.89 -16.68
N SER A 101 -3.19 0.24 -17.82
CA SER A 101 -3.72 0.66 -19.13
C SER A 101 -5.24 0.59 -19.25
N GLU A 102 -5.92 -0.19 -18.41
CA GLU A 102 -7.39 -0.34 -18.39
C GLU A 102 -8.08 0.61 -17.40
N LEU A 103 -7.31 1.40 -16.63
CA LEU A 103 -7.82 2.41 -15.70
C LEU A 103 -7.98 3.79 -16.36
N ASP A 104 -7.25 4.04 -17.46
CA ASP A 104 -7.26 5.32 -18.20
C ASP A 104 -8.21 5.35 -19.41
N GLY A 105 -9.02 4.28 -19.59
CA GLY A 105 -9.92 4.07 -20.74
C GLY A 105 -11.39 4.35 -20.46
#